data_AF-A0A2V9HCV3-F1
#
_entry.id   AF-A0A2V9HCV3-F1
#
_cell.length_a   1.000
_cell.length_b   1.000
_cell.length_c   1.000
_cell.angle_alpha   90.00
_cell.angle_beta   90.00
_cell.angle_gamma   90.00
#
_symmetry.space_group_name_H-M   'P 1'
#
loop_
_entity.id
_entity.type
_entity.pdbx_description
1 polymer ?
#
loop_
_entity_poly.entity_id
_entity_poly.type
_entity_poly.pdbx_seq_one_letter_code
_entity_poly.pdbx_strand_id
1 'polypeptide(L)'
;MSAEAAGRASIMPLRDLVRLYRCHAGRFGEPVALSGFGLTNAETERLFSGYDEDYHISRFFHFSEAAGEKFLVNGIPATHVSLDAEILSIL
;
A
#
# COMPACT_ATOMS: atom_id res chain seq x y z
N MET A 1 -5.17 -26.24 14.09
CA MET A 1 -4.10 -25.55 13.35
C MET A 1 -4.70 -24.25 12.87
N SER A 2 -4.55 -23.20 13.68
CA SER A 2 -5.15 -21.88 13.46
C SER A 2 -4.04 -20.93 13.00
N ALA A 3 -4.36 -20.07 12.04
CA ALA A 3 -3.43 -19.30 11.22
C ALA A 3 -2.63 -18.22 12.00
N GLU A 4 -1.69 -18.65 12.85
CA GLU A 4 -0.79 -17.76 13.60
C GLU A 4 0.49 -17.40 12.82
N ALA A 5 0.49 -17.49 11.49
CA ALA A 5 1.69 -17.37 10.67
C ALA A 5 1.54 -16.48 9.43
N ALA A 6 0.67 -15.45 9.48
CA ALA A 6 0.69 -14.37 8.50
C ALA A 6 1.16 -13.08 9.18
N GLY A 7 2.40 -12.66 8.92
CA GLY A 7 2.73 -11.23 8.98
C GLY A 7 3.63 -10.71 10.11
N ARG A 8 4.71 -11.41 10.50
CA ARG A 8 5.88 -10.70 11.04
C ARG A 8 6.63 -9.98 9.91
N ALA A 9 6.11 -8.85 9.43
CA ALA A 9 6.86 -7.75 8.81
C ALA A 9 5.92 -6.65 8.27
N SER A 10 5.30 -5.86 9.16
CA SER A 10 4.90 -4.51 8.76
C SER A 10 5.92 -3.56 9.37
N ILE A 11 6.88 -3.13 8.55
CA ILE A 11 7.80 -2.03 8.86
C ILE A 11 7.01 -0.72 9.09
N MET A 12 5.78 -0.63 8.56
CA MET A 12 4.87 0.49 8.72
C MET A 12 3.45 -0.03 8.96
N PRO A 13 2.75 0.34 10.05
CA PRO A 13 1.36 -0.05 10.26
C PRO A 13 0.42 0.70 9.31
N LEU A 14 -0.75 0.11 9.00
CA LEU A 14 -1.71 0.67 8.02
C LEU A 14 -2.08 2.12 8.33
N ARG A 15 -2.27 2.45 9.62
CA ARG A 15 -2.55 3.80 10.08
C ARG A 15 -1.48 4.81 9.67
N ASP A 16 -0.20 4.44 9.77
CA ASP A 16 0.90 5.32 9.39
C ASP A 16 1.04 5.43 7.88
N LEU A 17 0.80 4.35 7.14
CA LEU A 17 0.72 4.40 5.68
C LEU A 17 -0.37 5.36 5.21
N VAL A 18 -1.59 5.27 5.77
CA VAL A 18 -2.70 6.15 5.40
C VAL A 18 -2.40 7.60 5.76
N ARG A 19 -1.72 7.85 6.88
CA ARG A 19 -1.27 9.20 7.25
C ARG A 19 -0.27 9.76 6.24
N LEU A 20 0.74 8.98 5.86
CA LEU A 20 1.73 9.39 4.85
C LEU A 20 1.09 9.60 3.48
N TYR A 21 0.23 8.68 3.06
CA TYR A 21 -0.55 8.82 1.82
C TYR A 21 -1.30 10.15 1.80
N ARG A 22 -2.02 10.50 2.88
CA ARG A 22 -2.74 11.79 2.95
C ARG A 22 -1.81 13.01 2.91
N CYS A 23 -0.62 12.92 3.52
CA CYS A 23 0.38 13.99 3.43
C CYS A 23 0.85 14.22 1.99
N HIS A 24 0.98 13.16 1.18
CA HIS A 24 1.40 13.26 -0.22
C HIS A 24 0.25 13.58 -1.18
N ALA A 25 -0.89 12.88 -1.05
CA ALA A 25 -2.04 12.98 -1.95
C ALA A 25 -2.86 14.26 -1.74
N GLY A 26 -2.86 14.80 -0.52
CA GLY A 26 -3.77 15.88 -0.10
C GLY A 26 -5.23 15.47 0.05
N ARG A 27 -5.73 14.56 -0.79
CA ARG A 27 -7.08 13.98 -0.79
C ARG A 27 -7.06 12.51 -1.21
N PHE A 28 -8.06 11.74 -0.76
CA PHE A 28 -8.23 10.34 -1.19
C PHE A 28 -8.61 10.26 -2.68
N GLY A 29 -8.28 9.13 -3.30
CA GLY A 29 -8.47 8.88 -4.74
C GLY A 29 -7.36 9.43 -5.64
N GLU A 30 -6.43 10.25 -5.12
CA GLU A 30 -5.31 10.73 -5.93
C GLU A 30 -4.16 9.72 -5.93
N PRO A 31 -3.55 9.43 -7.10
CA PRO A 31 -2.43 8.51 -7.20
C PRO A 31 -1.16 9.12 -6.58
N VAL A 32 -0.53 8.36 -5.67
CA VAL A 32 0.75 8.70 -5.05
C VAL A 32 1.80 7.70 -5.50
N ALA A 33 2.99 8.19 -5.88
CA ALA A 33 4.10 7.34 -6.27
C ALA A 33 4.53 6.44 -5.11
N LEU A 34 4.73 5.15 -5.39
CA LEU A 34 5.17 4.16 -4.40
C LEU A 34 6.57 4.48 -3.84
N SER A 35 7.45 5.09 -4.62
CA SER A 35 8.75 5.61 -4.14
C SER A 35 8.61 6.77 -3.15
N GLY A 36 7.47 7.45 -3.12
CA GLY A 36 7.21 8.58 -2.22
C GLY A 36 7.13 8.20 -0.74
N PHE A 37 6.93 6.91 -0.44
CA PHE A 37 6.82 6.40 0.93
C PHE A 37 8.18 6.25 1.63
N GLY A 38 9.30 6.54 0.95
CA GLY A 38 10.64 6.57 1.56
C GLY A 38 11.19 5.20 1.97
N LEU A 39 10.63 4.12 1.41
CA LEU A 39 11.05 2.74 1.62
C LEU A 39 11.96 2.28 0.48
N THR A 40 12.81 1.28 0.74
CA THR A 40 13.55 0.62 -0.35
C THR A 40 12.61 -0.15 -1.26
N ASN A 41 13.05 -0.48 -2.48
CA ASN A 41 12.23 -1.23 -3.44
C ASN A 41 11.67 -2.54 -2.86
N ALA A 42 12.51 -3.35 -2.22
CA ALA A 42 12.08 -4.59 -1.58
C ALA A 42 11.12 -4.39 -0.40
N GLU A 43 11.25 -3.29 0.36
CA GLU A 43 10.33 -2.97 1.47
C GLU A 43 8.98 -2.51 0.94
N THR A 44 8.96 -1.66 -0.09
CA THR A 44 7.74 -1.24 -0.77
C THR A 44 6.99 -2.44 -1.34
N GLU A 45 7.66 -3.29 -2.10
CA GLU A 45 7.06 -4.49 -2.69
C GLU A 45 6.45 -5.39 -1.62
N ARG A 46 7.18 -5.68 -0.54
CA ARG A 46 6.68 -6.52 0.57
C ARG A 46 5.50 -5.88 1.29
N LEU A 47 5.57 -4.58 1.59
CA LEU A 47 4.53 -3.88 2.33
C LEU A 47 3.21 -3.84 1.55
N PHE A 48 3.26 -3.40 0.29
CA PHE A 48 2.06 -3.28 -0.52
C PHE A 48 1.52 -4.64 -0.97
N SER A 49 2.37 -5.63 -1.21
CA SER A 49 1.91 -7.01 -1.44
C SER A 49 1.17 -7.56 -0.24
N GLY A 50 1.67 -7.34 0.98
CA GLY A 50 0.99 -7.79 2.20
C GLY A 50 -0.38 -7.14 2.41
N TYR A 51 -0.57 -5.88 2.01
CA TYR A 51 -1.89 -5.24 2.02
C TYR A 51 -2.80 -5.68 0.87
N ASP A 52 -2.24 -6.00 -0.30
CA ASP A 52 -2.98 -6.55 -1.43
C ASP A 52 -3.54 -7.95 -1.15
N GLU A 53 -2.79 -8.75 -0.38
CA GLU A 53 -3.21 -10.11 0.03
C GLU A 53 -4.40 -10.12 1.00
N ASP A 54 -4.56 -9.11 1.85
CA ASP A 54 -5.70 -9.02 2.78
C ASP A 54 -6.89 -8.33 2.12
N TYR A 55 -7.90 -9.10 1.73
CA TYR A 55 -9.13 -8.57 1.11
C TYR A 55 -9.83 -7.46 1.91
N HIS A 56 -9.75 -7.47 3.25
CA HIS A 56 -10.36 -6.42 4.06
C HIS A 56 -9.67 -5.06 3.87
N ILE A 57 -8.41 -5.08 3.43
CA ILE A 57 -7.57 -3.90 3.21
C ILE A 57 -7.46 -3.60 1.71
N SER A 58 -7.12 -4.60 0.88
CA SER A 58 -6.81 -4.44 -0.55
C SER A 58 -7.94 -3.82 -1.35
N ARG A 59 -9.19 -4.02 -0.92
CA ARG A 59 -10.37 -3.39 -1.53
C ARG A 59 -10.34 -1.86 -1.56
N PHE A 60 -9.51 -1.23 -0.74
CA PHE A 60 -9.34 0.22 -0.67
C PHE A 60 -8.08 0.71 -1.40
N PHE A 61 -7.25 -0.21 -1.91
CA PHE A 61 -6.00 0.10 -2.60
C PHE A 61 -6.18 -0.08 -4.10
N HIS A 62 -5.87 0.98 -4.85
CA HIS A 62 -5.91 0.96 -6.30
C HIS A 62 -4.50 1.21 -6.83
N PHE A 63 -3.90 0.17 -7.40
CA PHE A 63 -2.57 0.25 -7.99
C PHE A 63 -2.65 0.62 -9.47
N SER A 64 -1.70 1.43 -9.93
CA SER A 64 -1.62 1.82 -11.33
C SER A 64 -0.17 1.88 -11.82
N GLU A 65 0.00 1.64 -13.11
CA GLU A 65 1.28 1.76 -13.81
C GLU A 65 1.29 3.03 -14.67
N ALA A 66 2.26 3.91 -14.42
CA ALA A 66 2.49 5.15 -15.14
C ALA A 66 4.01 5.39 -15.26
N ALA A 67 4.43 6.63 -15.51
CA ALA A 67 5.85 6.98 -15.48
C ALA A 67 6.39 6.98 -14.04
N GLY A 68 7.59 6.44 -13.81
CA GLY A 68 8.22 6.41 -12.49
C GLY A 68 8.97 5.11 -12.23
N GLU A 69 9.43 4.95 -11.00
CA GLU A 69 10.04 3.71 -10.52
C GLU A 69 8.96 2.62 -10.39
N LYS A 70 9.30 1.42 -10.88
CA LYS A 70 8.39 0.26 -10.89
C LYS A 70 8.66 -0.65 -9.70
N PHE A 71 7.58 -1.18 -9.17
CA PHE A 71 7.54 -2.13 -8.08
C PHE A 71 6.63 -3.29 -8.48
N LEU A 72 6.87 -4.47 -7.92
CA LEU A 72 6.00 -5.63 -8.06
C LEU A 72 5.13 -5.78 -6.81
N VAL A 73 3.86 -5.44 -6.92
CA VAL A 73 2.85 -5.68 -5.89
C VAL A 73 2.16 -6.99 -6.23
N ASN A 74 2.39 -8.02 -5.43
CA ASN A 74 1.85 -9.37 -5.65
C ASN A 74 2.15 -9.91 -7.07
N GLY A 75 3.34 -9.60 -7.59
CA GLY A 75 3.77 -9.96 -8.94
C GLY A 75 3.19 -9.09 -10.08
N ILE A 76 2.35 -8.11 -9.76
CA ILE A 76 1.76 -7.17 -10.72
C ILE A 76 2.58 -5.86 -10.70
N PRO A 77 3.00 -5.34 -11.87
CA PRO A 77 3.74 -4.08 -11.93
C PRO A 77 2.86 -2.90 -11.49
N ALA A 78 3.39 -2.10 -10.57
CA ALA A 78 2.77 -0.88 -10.09
C ALA A 78 3.82 0.22 -9.89
N THR A 79 3.39 1.46 -10.07
CA THR A 79 4.22 2.66 -9.85
C THR A 79 3.57 3.62 -8.85
N HIS A 80 2.23 3.62 -8.81
CA HIS A 80 1.43 4.49 -7.97
C HIS A 80 0.34 3.69 -7.26
N VAL A 81 -0.10 4.23 -6.13
CA VAL A 81 -1.24 3.76 -5.35
C VAL A 81 -2.18 4.92 -5.04
N SER A 82 -3.48 4.71 -5.20
CA SER A 82 -4.52 5.59 -4.65
C SER A 82 -5.35 4.82 -3.63
N LEU A 83 -5.78 5.52 -2.58
CA LEU A 83 -6.59 4.94 -1.52
C LEU A 83 -8.00 5.51 -1.52
N ASP A 84 -8.99 4.67 -1.25
CA ASP A 84 -10.36 5.10 -0.99
C ASP A 84 -10.51 5.65 0.43
N ALA A 85 -11.34 6.69 0.57
CA ALA A 85 -11.59 7.30 1.89
C ALA A 85 -12.25 6.34 2.89
N GLU A 86 -12.95 5.31 2.40
CA GLU A 86 -13.60 4.26 3.21
C GLU A 86 -12.60 3.44 4.05
N ILE A 87 -11.31 3.46 3.70
CA ILE A 87 -10.26 2.84 4.51
C ILE A 87 -10.24 3.34 5.97
N LEU A 88 -10.70 4.58 6.19
CA LEU A 88 -10.82 5.15 7.54
C LEU A 88 -11.79 4.38 8.44
N SER A 89 -12.70 3.58 7.87
CA SER A 89 -13.64 2.75 8.64
C SER A 89 -12.98 1.56 9.34
N ILE A 90 -11.77 1.18 8.94
CA ILE A 90 -11.04 0.01 9.49
C ILE A 90 -9.76 0.41 10.24
N LEU A 91 -9.51 1.71 10.42
CA LEU A 91 -8.35 2.26 11.12
C LEU A 91 -8.63 2.51 12.60
#